data_AF-A0A2V2SFN9-F1
#
_entry.id   AF-A0A2V2SFN9-F1
#
_cell.length_a   1.000
_cell.length_b   1.000
_cell.length_c   1.000
_cell.angle_alpha   90.00
_cell.angle_beta   90.00
_cell.angle_gamma   90.00
#
_symmetry.space_group_name_H-M   'P 1'
#
loop_
_entity.id
_entity.type
_entity.pdbx_description
1 polymer ?
#
loop_
_entity_poly.entity_id
_entity_poly.type
_entity_poly.pdbx_seq_one_letter_code
_entity_poly.pdbx_strand_id
1 'polypeptide(L)'
;MLRAMDSMIATQATGALSPELFPAPEGFYRTALESLSEGVMVLDDDCRIIYANRLVYEITGYGPEELLGQSPALLKADPDPSTCPSKDGPEDEPKEFDFEMKRKDGRLHWLHVKATPYRSEKGEIVGRVVALSCIERQKNLEFENEFLQDEFRASFGNIVGQSPALRKVLSQIATVAPTEANVLILGESGTGKELVARAIHDMSARKERSLVRVNCASIPKELFESEFFGHIRGAFTGAIKDRVGRFELADDGTLFLDEVGEIPLDLQSKLLRVLQEGQFERVGDERTRTVKVRLITATNRDLLAEAKAGRFRLDLYYRLSVFPIEVPALRDRLEDIPPLADHFIKQASRRLGIARPRLRKAHVQELQSYDWPGNVRELQNVIERAVILAKDGLVQFDLPNRANRDGALNGASRGLSETKDDGLSLDQLATREREIVTAALRRTNWKIYGSDGAAALLQIKPTTLASKMKRLKIQKQN
;
A
#
# COMPACT_ATOMS: atom_id res chain seq x y z
N MET A 1 -40.68 -5.84 5.24
CA MET A 1 -41.12 -4.76 4.32
C MET A 1 -40.74 -5.05 2.86
N LEU A 2 -39.58 -5.65 2.56
CA LEU A 2 -39.26 -6.09 1.18
C LEU A 2 -40.00 -7.33 0.66
N ARG A 3 -40.68 -8.14 1.50
CA ARG A 3 -41.53 -9.26 1.04
C ARG A 3 -42.98 -8.89 0.74
N ALA A 4 -43.37 -7.63 0.95
CA ALA A 4 -44.71 -7.15 0.61
C ALA A 4 -44.77 -6.48 -0.78
N MET A 5 -43.62 -6.06 -1.33
CA MET A 5 -43.55 -5.45 -2.67
C MET A 5 -43.44 -6.49 -3.80
N ASP A 6 -42.83 -7.66 -3.56
CA ASP A 6 -42.71 -8.70 -4.59
C ASP A 6 -44.04 -9.40 -4.93
N SER A 7 -45.06 -9.36 -4.04
CA SER A 7 -46.38 -9.95 -4.34
C SER A 7 -47.30 -9.05 -5.16
N MET A 8 -46.98 -7.75 -5.28
CA MET A 8 -47.75 -6.81 -6.11
C MET A 8 -47.31 -6.80 -7.57
N ILE A 9 -46.10 -7.26 -7.88
CA ILE A 9 -45.57 -7.27 -9.26
C ILE A 9 -46.04 -8.51 -10.05
N ALA A 10 -46.52 -9.56 -9.38
CA ALA A 10 -46.89 -10.83 -10.05
C ALA A 10 -48.39 -10.97 -10.41
N THR A 11 -49.25 -10.00 -10.10
CA THR A 11 -50.72 -10.15 -10.30
C THR A 11 -51.38 -8.95 -10.99
N GLN A 12 -50.70 -8.29 -11.94
CA GLN A 12 -51.34 -7.44 -12.95
C GLN A 12 -50.62 -7.55 -14.31
N ALA A 13 -50.35 -8.77 -14.76
CA ALA A 13 -50.37 -9.03 -16.19
C ALA A 13 -51.85 -9.08 -16.61
N THR A 14 -52.19 -8.43 -17.73
CA THR A 14 -53.56 -8.25 -18.27
C THR A 14 -54.45 -7.23 -17.54
N GLY A 15 -53.98 -5.98 -17.49
CA GLY A 15 -54.84 -4.82 -17.38
C GLY A 15 -54.22 -3.74 -18.24
N ALA A 16 -54.81 -3.46 -19.41
CA ALA A 16 -54.43 -2.31 -20.21
C ALA A 16 -54.46 -1.09 -19.29
N LEU A 17 -53.32 -0.42 -19.11
CA LEU A 17 -53.28 0.91 -18.52
C LEU A 17 -54.14 1.79 -19.42
N SER A 18 -55.36 2.08 -18.96
CA SER A 18 -56.28 3.01 -19.61
C SER A 18 -55.57 4.35 -19.83
N PRO A 19 -55.67 5.00 -21.00
CA PRO A 19 -54.96 6.26 -21.30
C PRO A 19 -55.39 7.46 -20.46
N GLU A 20 -56.33 7.30 -19.53
CA GLU A 20 -57.00 8.40 -18.82
C GLU A 20 -56.42 8.74 -17.44
N LEU A 21 -55.30 8.12 -17.01
CA LEU A 21 -54.85 8.31 -15.62
C LEU A 21 -54.11 9.61 -15.31
N PHE A 22 -53.75 10.45 -16.31
CA PHE A 22 -53.29 11.83 -16.06
C PHE A 22 -53.47 12.76 -17.28
N PRO A 23 -54.65 13.36 -17.53
CA PRO A 23 -54.71 14.67 -18.14
C PRO A 23 -54.49 15.70 -17.04
N ALA A 24 -53.31 15.68 -16.43
CA ALA A 24 -53.01 16.66 -15.40
C ALA A 24 -52.86 18.01 -16.13
N PRO A 25 -53.64 19.06 -15.79
CA PRO A 25 -53.44 20.37 -16.38
C PRO A 25 -51.97 20.78 -16.19
N GLU A 26 -51.40 21.57 -17.11
CA GLU A 26 -49.99 21.99 -17.07
C GLU A 26 -49.51 22.44 -15.66
N GLY A 27 -50.44 22.99 -14.87
CA GLY A 27 -50.24 23.31 -13.45
C GLY A 27 -49.81 22.15 -12.55
N PHE A 28 -50.30 20.93 -12.74
CA PHE A 28 -49.92 19.76 -11.93
C PHE A 28 -48.44 19.37 -12.11
N TYR A 29 -47.97 19.29 -13.36
CA TYR A 29 -46.56 18.98 -13.64
C TYR A 29 -45.63 20.06 -13.10
N ARG A 30 -46.03 21.33 -13.23
CA ARG A 30 -45.31 22.45 -12.64
C ARG A 30 -45.27 22.33 -11.11
N THR A 31 -46.40 22.08 -10.45
CA THR A 31 -46.45 21.89 -9.00
C THR A 31 -45.60 20.71 -8.53
N ALA A 32 -45.59 19.61 -9.29
CA ALA A 32 -44.75 18.46 -8.98
C ALA A 32 -43.25 18.83 -9.02
N LEU A 33 -42.79 19.51 -10.07
CA LEU A 33 -41.39 19.94 -10.22
C LEU A 33 -40.98 21.00 -9.17
N GLU A 34 -41.89 21.87 -8.76
CA GLU A 34 -41.67 22.85 -7.68
C GLU A 34 -41.60 22.21 -6.29
N SER A 35 -42.22 21.04 -6.10
CA SER A 35 -42.24 20.33 -4.80
C SER A 35 -41.00 19.47 -4.55
N LEU A 36 -40.14 19.30 -5.55
CA LEU A 36 -38.92 18.50 -5.43
C LEU A 36 -37.93 19.16 -4.48
N SER A 37 -37.19 18.33 -3.74
CA SER A 37 -36.12 18.78 -2.83
C SER A 37 -34.80 19.12 -3.55
N GLU A 38 -34.78 19.01 -4.88
CA GLU A 38 -33.63 19.30 -5.73
C GLU A 38 -33.96 20.46 -6.68
N GLY A 39 -32.93 21.22 -7.06
CA GLY A 39 -33.06 22.24 -8.09
C GLY A 39 -33.22 21.57 -9.45
N VAL A 40 -34.37 21.68 -10.09
CA VAL A 40 -34.60 21.09 -11.41
C VAL A 40 -34.69 22.19 -12.46
N MET A 41 -33.87 22.05 -13.51
CA MET A 41 -33.98 22.85 -14.73
C MET A 41 -34.13 21.95 -15.95
N VAL A 42 -34.80 22.46 -16.98
CA VAL A 42 -35.00 21.78 -18.25
C VAL A 42 -34.33 22.59 -19.33
N LEU A 43 -33.54 21.90 -20.15
CA LEU A 43 -32.82 22.45 -21.30
C LEU A 43 -33.48 21.97 -22.59
N ASP A 44 -33.62 22.86 -23.56
CA ASP A 44 -33.97 22.49 -24.94
C ASP A 44 -32.77 21.93 -25.71
N ASP A 45 -32.98 21.62 -26.99
CA ASP A 45 -31.99 21.12 -27.94
C ASP A 45 -30.86 22.13 -28.24
N ASP A 46 -31.16 23.42 -28.13
CA ASP A 46 -30.20 24.54 -28.23
C ASP A 46 -29.46 24.82 -26.91
N CYS A 47 -29.62 23.97 -25.88
CA CYS A 47 -29.06 24.12 -24.54
C CYS A 47 -29.50 25.39 -23.79
N ARG A 48 -30.69 25.89 -24.06
CA ARG A 48 -31.26 27.03 -23.35
C ARG A 48 -32.15 26.54 -22.23
N ILE A 49 -32.08 27.22 -21.09
CA ILE A 49 -32.91 26.88 -19.94
C ILE A 49 -34.34 27.34 -20.23
N ILE A 50 -35.24 26.38 -20.48
CA ILE A 50 -36.66 26.66 -20.76
C ILE A 50 -37.53 26.61 -19.51
N TYR A 51 -37.06 25.91 -18.47
CA TYR A 51 -37.72 25.86 -17.17
C TYR A 51 -36.67 25.73 -16.07
N ALA A 52 -36.96 26.32 -14.92
CA ALA A 52 -36.21 26.14 -13.69
C ALA A 52 -37.18 26.29 -12.51
N ASN A 53 -37.12 25.36 -11.56
CA ASN A 53 -37.92 25.44 -10.35
C ASN A 53 -37.34 26.46 -9.36
N ARG A 54 -38.11 26.78 -8.31
CA ARG A 54 -37.71 27.76 -7.30
C ARG A 54 -36.31 27.52 -6.71
N LEU A 55 -35.99 26.26 -6.43
CA LEU A 55 -34.71 25.89 -5.83
C LEU A 55 -33.52 26.21 -6.74
N VAL A 56 -33.65 26.14 -8.07
CA VAL A 56 -32.57 26.56 -8.99
C VAL A 56 -32.26 28.05 -8.82
N TYR A 57 -33.27 28.91 -8.71
CA TYR A 57 -33.05 30.34 -8.50
C TYR A 57 -32.42 30.62 -7.13
N GLU A 58 -32.87 29.89 -6.10
CA GLU A 58 -32.27 29.99 -4.77
C GLU A 58 -30.81 29.52 -4.79
N ILE A 59 -30.51 28.37 -5.41
CA ILE A 59 -29.14 27.81 -5.50
C ILE A 59 -28.21 28.71 -6.30
N THR A 60 -28.63 29.19 -7.48
CA THR A 60 -27.78 29.98 -8.40
C THR A 60 -27.71 31.47 -8.03
N GLY A 61 -28.75 31.99 -7.38
CA GLY A 61 -28.91 33.42 -7.07
C GLY A 61 -29.37 34.28 -8.27
N TYR A 62 -29.69 33.67 -9.41
CA TYR A 62 -30.23 34.35 -10.59
C TYR A 62 -31.76 34.36 -10.56
N GLY A 63 -32.36 35.44 -11.04
CA GLY A 63 -33.81 35.52 -11.20
C GLY A 63 -34.31 34.78 -12.45
N PRO A 64 -35.63 34.52 -12.56
CA PRO A 64 -36.21 33.85 -13.71
C PRO A 64 -35.96 34.58 -15.03
N GLU A 65 -36.04 35.91 -15.05
CA GLU A 65 -35.80 36.73 -16.26
C GLU A 65 -34.34 36.71 -16.73
N GLU A 66 -33.41 36.36 -15.84
CA GLU A 66 -31.98 36.34 -16.11
C GLU A 66 -31.47 34.95 -16.49
N LEU A 67 -32.14 33.90 -16.03
CA LEU A 67 -31.72 32.51 -16.19
C LEU A 67 -32.45 31.82 -17.34
N LEU A 68 -33.74 32.12 -17.55
CA LEU A 68 -34.52 31.53 -18.63
C LEU A 68 -34.03 32.04 -20.00
N GLY A 69 -33.96 31.13 -20.99
CA GLY A 69 -33.47 31.39 -22.35
C GLY A 69 -31.95 31.52 -22.48
N GLN A 70 -31.21 31.50 -21.36
CA GLN A 70 -29.75 31.51 -21.33
C GLN A 70 -29.17 30.10 -21.32
N SER A 71 -27.86 30.00 -21.62
CA SER A 71 -27.10 28.75 -21.52
C SER A 71 -26.61 28.51 -20.09
N PRO A 72 -26.70 27.28 -19.55
CA PRO A 72 -26.15 26.91 -18.23
C PRO A 72 -24.66 27.23 -18.04
N ALA A 73 -23.91 27.46 -19.14
CA ALA A 73 -22.52 27.90 -19.09
C ALA A 73 -22.31 29.22 -18.31
N LEU A 74 -23.38 30.02 -18.11
CA LEU A 74 -23.35 31.24 -17.31
C LEU A 74 -22.98 30.98 -15.82
N LEU A 75 -23.16 29.74 -15.34
CA LEU A 75 -22.89 29.32 -13.96
C LEU A 75 -21.39 29.01 -13.67
N LYS A 76 -20.51 29.10 -14.69
CA LYS A 76 -19.04 29.03 -14.65
C LYS A 76 -18.42 28.20 -13.48
N ALA A 77 -18.36 26.89 -13.65
CA ALA A 77 -17.08 26.18 -13.70
C ALA A 77 -17.18 25.09 -14.77
N ASP A 78 -16.17 25.08 -15.65
CA ASP A 78 -15.98 24.24 -16.83
C ASP A 78 -17.19 23.37 -17.22
N PRO A 79 -18.17 23.92 -17.97
CA PRO A 79 -19.22 23.09 -18.53
C PRO A 79 -18.56 22.27 -19.63
N ASP A 80 -18.21 21.03 -19.31
CA ASP A 80 -17.89 20.03 -20.32
C ASP A 80 -18.93 20.18 -21.45
N PRO A 81 -18.50 20.46 -22.71
CA PRO A 81 -19.39 20.65 -23.86
C PRO A 81 -20.45 19.55 -24.01
N SER A 82 -20.17 18.41 -23.39
CA SER A 82 -20.96 17.20 -23.36
C SER A 82 -22.29 17.28 -22.57
N THR A 83 -22.54 18.34 -21.79
CA THR A 83 -23.85 18.61 -21.13
C THR A 83 -24.88 19.24 -22.07
N CYS A 84 -24.42 19.83 -23.17
CA CYS A 84 -25.21 20.39 -24.24
C CYS A 84 -25.67 19.30 -25.22
N PRO A 85 -26.92 19.29 -25.73
CA PRO A 85 -27.32 18.42 -26.83
C PRO A 85 -26.63 18.75 -28.17
N SER A 86 -25.90 19.86 -28.27
CA SER A 86 -25.35 20.35 -29.52
C SER A 86 -24.10 19.58 -30.00
N LYS A 87 -24.39 18.57 -30.83
CA LYS A 87 -23.60 18.06 -31.98
C LYS A 87 -22.38 17.15 -31.79
N ASP A 88 -22.13 16.57 -30.62
CA ASP A 88 -21.19 15.45 -30.50
C ASP A 88 -21.82 14.23 -29.78
N GLY A 89 -22.26 13.25 -30.58
CA GLY A 89 -22.43 11.85 -30.17
C GLY A 89 -23.76 11.41 -29.54
N PRO A 90 -24.17 10.13 -29.70
CA PRO A 90 -25.35 9.56 -29.07
C PRO A 90 -24.99 9.11 -27.65
N GLU A 91 -24.96 10.02 -26.69
CA GLU A 91 -24.91 9.63 -25.27
C GLU A 91 -26.33 9.71 -24.70
N ASP A 92 -27.04 8.60 -24.89
CA ASP A 92 -28.36 8.31 -24.32
C ASP A 92 -28.32 8.06 -22.80
N GLU A 93 -27.11 8.08 -22.21
CA GLU A 93 -26.88 7.78 -20.81
C GLU A 93 -27.00 9.04 -19.93
N PRO A 94 -27.62 8.93 -18.73
CA PRO A 94 -27.59 9.98 -17.73
C PRO A 94 -26.15 10.32 -17.33
N LYS A 95 -25.84 11.61 -17.21
CA LYS A 95 -24.54 12.09 -16.73
C LYS A 95 -24.63 12.56 -15.30
N GLU A 96 -23.63 12.21 -14.50
CA GLU A 96 -23.57 12.57 -13.08
C GLU A 96 -22.16 13.07 -12.74
N PHE A 97 -22.06 14.28 -12.20
CA PHE A 97 -20.77 14.90 -11.85
C PHE A 97 -20.91 15.98 -10.78
N ASP A 98 -19.82 16.23 -10.05
CA ASP A 98 -19.72 17.33 -9.07
C ASP A 98 -18.97 18.52 -9.71
N PHE A 99 -19.44 19.74 -9.49
CA PHE A 99 -18.71 20.95 -9.91
C PHE A 99 -18.87 22.11 -8.92
N GLU A 100 -17.92 23.05 -8.99
CA GLU A 100 -17.92 24.26 -8.16
C GLU A 100 -18.58 25.42 -8.92
N MET A 101 -19.77 25.83 -8.52
CA MET A 101 -20.52 26.91 -9.14
C MET A 101 -20.26 28.25 -8.45
N LYS A 102 -20.08 29.33 -9.22
CA LYS A 102 -20.10 30.68 -8.68
C LYS A 102 -21.52 31.26 -8.72
N ARG A 103 -22.09 31.56 -7.55
CA ARG A 103 -23.37 32.28 -7.43
C ARG A 103 -23.24 33.74 -7.87
N LYS A 104 -24.39 34.37 -8.16
CA LYS A 104 -24.48 35.79 -8.54
C LYS A 104 -23.86 36.75 -7.51
N ASP A 105 -23.93 36.41 -6.23
CA ASP A 105 -23.32 37.19 -5.13
C ASP A 105 -21.79 37.01 -5.01
N GLY A 106 -21.22 36.13 -5.84
CA GLY A 106 -19.80 35.84 -5.90
C GLY A 106 -19.34 34.68 -5.02
N ARG A 107 -20.22 34.06 -4.22
CA ARG A 107 -19.89 32.88 -3.40
C ARG A 107 -19.75 31.63 -4.26
N LEU A 108 -18.83 30.75 -3.89
CA LEU A 108 -18.62 29.46 -4.53
C LEU A 108 -19.44 28.40 -3.79
N HIS A 109 -20.14 27.54 -4.55
CA HIS A 109 -20.99 26.47 -4.04
C HIS A 109 -20.66 25.18 -4.77
N TRP A 110 -20.49 24.08 -4.03
CA TRP A 110 -20.36 22.76 -4.66
C TRP A 110 -21.73 22.17 -4.97
N LEU A 111 -21.93 21.82 -6.24
CA LEU A 111 -23.15 21.20 -6.74
C LEU A 111 -22.87 19.81 -7.28
N HIS A 112 -23.77 18.88 -6.96
CA HIS A 112 -23.92 17.62 -7.64
C HIS A 112 -24.96 17.78 -8.76
N VAL A 113 -24.60 17.38 -9.97
CA VAL A 113 -25.42 17.55 -11.17
C VAL A 113 -25.74 16.21 -11.76
N LYS A 114 -27.03 15.99 -12.02
CA LYS A 114 -27.50 14.85 -12.78
C LYS A 114 -28.29 15.32 -14.00
N ALA A 115 -27.76 15.07 -15.19
CA ALA A 115 -28.38 15.45 -16.45
C ALA A 115 -28.93 14.20 -17.16
N THR A 116 -30.25 14.15 -17.36
CA THR A 116 -30.96 13.02 -17.98
C THR A 116 -31.68 13.47 -19.25
N PRO A 117 -31.48 12.81 -20.41
CA PRO A 117 -32.19 13.17 -21.64
C PRO A 117 -33.69 12.86 -21.55
N TYR A 118 -34.52 13.71 -22.17
CA TYR A 118 -35.95 13.43 -22.37
C TYR A 118 -36.32 13.44 -23.86
N ARG A 119 -37.34 12.65 -24.21
CA ARG A 119 -37.69 12.32 -25.59
C ARG A 119 -39.08 12.82 -25.98
N SER A 120 -39.26 13.14 -27.25
CA SER A 120 -40.58 13.39 -27.86
C SER A 120 -41.39 12.10 -27.97
N GLU A 121 -42.68 12.22 -28.27
CA GLU A 121 -43.54 11.07 -28.60
C GLU A 121 -43.03 10.25 -29.80
N LYS A 122 -42.19 10.83 -30.65
CA LYS A 122 -41.54 10.17 -31.80
C LYS A 122 -40.21 9.49 -31.43
N GLY A 123 -39.80 9.56 -30.16
CA GLY A 123 -38.57 8.94 -29.65
C GLY A 123 -37.30 9.77 -29.87
N GLU A 124 -37.38 10.98 -30.42
CA GLU A 124 -36.23 11.88 -30.61
C GLU A 124 -35.89 12.60 -29.29
N ILE A 125 -34.61 12.78 -28.98
CA ILE A 125 -34.19 13.56 -27.79
C ILE A 125 -34.50 15.03 -28.06
N VAL A 126 -35.32 15.65 -27.21
CA VAL A 126 -35.76 17.05 -27.33
C VAL A 126 -34.97 17.97 -26.41
N GLY A 127 -34.30 17.40 -25.41
CA GLY A 127 -33.56 18.18 -24.42
C GLY A 127 -33.10 17.32 -23.24
N ARG A 128 -32.69 17.98 -22.16
CA ARG A 128 -32.26 17.34 -20.91
C ARG A 128 -32.92 17.95 -19.68
N VAL A 129 -33.30 17.09 -18.74
CA VAL A 129 -33.67 17.48 -17.38
C VAL A 129 -32.41 17.41 -16.52
N VAL A 130 -32.06 18.51 -15.87
CA VAL A 130 -30.89 18.64 -15.02
C VAL A 130 -31.34 18.85 -13.58
N ALA A 131 -30.95 17.93 -12.71
CA ALA A 131 -31.13 18.03 -11.27
C ALA A 131 -29.84 18.55 -10.62
N LEU A 132 -29.98 19.49 -9.69
CA LEU A 132 -28.92 20.18 -8.95
C LEU A 132 -29.13 20.00 -7.45
N SER A 133 -28.13 19.45 -6.77
CA SER A 133 -28.13 19.28 -5.33
C SER A 133 -26.92 19.95 -4.70
N CYS A 134 -27.13 20.79 -3.69
CA CYS A 134 -26.04 21.47 -2.99
C CYS A 134 -25.33 20.49 -2.05
N ILE A 135 -24.05 20.23 -2.30
CA ILE A 135 -23.24 19.25 -1.55
C ILE A 135 -22.16 19.90 -0.68
N GLU A 136 -22.25 21.20 -0.43
CA GLU A 136 -21.28 21.94 0.39
C GLU A 136 -21.02 21.31 1.75
N ARG A 137 -22.08 20.88 2.45
CA ARG A 137 -21.94 20.23 3.75
C ARG A 137 -21.16 18.93 3.65
N GLN A 138 -21.39 18.16 2.59
CA GLN A 138 -20.65 16.92 2.36
C GLN A 138 -19.19 17.20 2.05
N LYS A 139 -18.90 18.14 1.13
CA LYS A 139 -17.53 18.54 0.80
C LYS A 139 -16.78 19.13 1.99
N ASN A 140 -17.44 19.97 2.80
CA ASN A 140 -16.84 20.52 4.01
C ASN A 140 -16.51 19.44 5.03
N LEU A 141 -17.41 18.47 5.24
CA LEU A 141 -17.14 17.32 6.10
C LEU A 141 -16.01 16.43 5.55
N GLU A 142 -15.93 16.26 4.23
CA GLU A 142 -14.83 15.53 3.58
C GLU A 142 -13.49 16.26 3.80
N PHE A 143 -13.43 17.58 3.57
CA PHE A 143 -12.25 18.41 3.82
C PHE A 143 -11.85 18.45 5.29
N GLU A 144 -12.82 18.59 6.20
CA GLU A 144 -12.56 18.58 7.64
C GLU A 144 -12.03 17.21 8.08
N ASN A 145 -12.60 16.12 7.56
CA ASN A 145 -12.11 14.77 7.86
C ASN A 145 -10.72 14.53 7.28
N GLU A 146 -10.43 15.01 6.06
CA GLU A 146 -9.08 14.96 5.47
C GLU A 146 -8.08 15.77 6.31
N PHE A 147 -8.43 16.99 6.69
CA PHE A 147 -7.61 17.85 7.54
C PHE A 147 -7.33 17.21 8.91
N LEU A 148 -8.37 16.69 9.58
CA LEU A 148 -8.24 16.00 10.86
C LEU A 148 -7.40 14.72 10.73
N GLN A 149 -7.55 13.98 9.63
CA GLN A 149 -6.71 12.82 9.34
C GLN A 149 -5.24 13.23 9.14
N ASP A 150 -4.98 14.35 8.49
CA ASP A 150 -3.62 14.87 8.28
C ASP A 150 -2.99 15.43 9.55
N GLU A 151 -3.74 16.13 10.40
CA GLU A 151 -3.27 16.58 11.72
C GLU A 151 -2.99 15.39 12.65
N PHE A 152 -3.88 14.39 12.63
CA PHE A 152 -3.67 13.12 13.33
C PHE A 152 -2.37 12.44 12.85
N ARG A 153 -2.13 12.36 11.53
CA ARG A 153 -0.89 11.79 10.96
C ARG A 153 0.36 12.57 11.33
N ALA A 154 0.31 13.90 11.31
CA ALA A 154 1.44 14.75 11.68
C ALA A 154 1.93 14.45 13.11
N SER A 155 1.02 14.03 13.99
CA SER A 155 1.34 13.61 15.36
C SER A 155 2.21 12.33 15.44
N PHE A 156 2.27 11.53 14.38
CA PHE A 156 3.09 10.31 14.30
C PHE A 156 4.45 10.52 13.60
N GLY A 157 4.80 11.77 13.28
CA GLY A 157 6.12 12.22 12.84
C GLY A 157 6.67 11.52 11.59
N ASN A 158 7.34 10.39 11.79
CA ASN A 158 8.15 9.69 10.79
C ASN A 158 7.41 8.55 10.07
N ILE A 159 6.17 8.24 10.43
CA ILE A 159 5.40 7.17 9.80
C ILE A 159 4.76 7.71 8.52
N VAL A 160 5.17 7.18 7.37
CA VAL A 160 4.67 7.58 6.05
C VAL A 160 3.70 6.53 5.52
N GLY A 161 2.48 6.95 5.19
CA GLY A 161 1.44 6.13 4.56
C GLY A 161 0.03 6.63 4.88
N GLN A 162 -0.93 6.17 4.09
CA GLN A 162 -2.34 6.57 4.15
C GLN A 162 -3.31 5.38 4.06
N SER A 163 -2.79 4.15 3.88
CA SER A 163 -3.58 2.93 3.71
C SER A 163 -4.52 2.69 4.90
N PRO A 164 -5.71 2.10 4.68
CA PRO A 164 -6.61 1.72 5.76
C PRO A 164 -5.95 0.81 6.81
N ALA A 165 -5.09 -0.10 6.36
CA ALA A 165 -4.35 -1.01 7.22
C ALA A 165 -3.40 -0.25 8.18
N LEU A 166 -2.67 0.75 7.69
CA LEU A 166 -1.82 1.58 8.53
C LEU A 166 -2.63 2.48 9.46
N ARG A 167 -3.76 3.04 9.01
CA ARG A 167 -4.64 3.86 9.87
C ARG A 167 -5.13 3.09 11.09
N LYS A 168 -5.46 1.81 10.93
CA LYS A 168 -5.83 0.94 12.05
C LYS A 168 -4.70 0.85 13.09
N VAL A 169 -3.46 0.67 12.64
CA VAL A 169 -2.29 0.65 13.53
C VAL A 169 -2.12 2.00 14.25
N LEU A 170 -2.24 3.12 13.54
CA LEU A 170 -2.14 4.46 14.15
C LEU A 170 -3.22 4.70 15.21
N SER A 171 -4.46 4.27 14.95
CA SER A 171 -5.56 4.29 15.91
C SER A 171 -5.25 3.47 17.18
N GLN A 172 -4.70 2.27 17.01
CA GLN A 172 -4.27 1.43 18.13
C GLN A 172 -3.16 2.08 18.95
N ILE A 173 -2.18 2.72 18.29
CA ILE A 173 -1.13 3.49 18.96
C ILE A 173 -1.74 4.62 19.78
N ALA A 174 -2.62 5.43 19.19
CA ALA A 174 -3.28 6.53 19.90
C ALA A 174 -4.07 6.07 21.13
N THR A 175 -4.67 4.87 21.05
CA THR A 175 -5.44 4.28 22.15
C THR A 175 -4.53 3.81 23.29
N VAL A 176 -3.42 3.13 22.98
CA VAL A 176 -2.56 2.51 24.00
C VAL A 176 -1.47 3.45 24.54
N ALA A 177 -1.03 4.44 23.74
CA ALA A 177 0.08 5.31 24.09
C ALA A 177 -0.08 6.03 25.45
N PRO A 178 -1.27 6.57 25.82
CA PRO A 178 -1.48 7.21 27.12
C PRO A 178 -1.48 6.25 28.32
N THR A 179 -1.54 4.93 28.08
CA THR A 179 -1.64 3.91 29.13
C THR A 179 -0.27 3.36 29.53
N GLU A 180 -0.19 2.76 30.72
CA GLU A 180 0.99 2.04 31.22
C GLU A 180 1.04 0.56 30.78
N ALA A 181 0.14 0.14 29.90
CA ALA A 181 0.07 -1.25 29.43
C ALA A 181 1.31 -1.65 28.61
N ASN A 182 1.71 -2.91 28.75
CA ASN A 182 2.74 -3.51 27.89
C ASN A 182 2.20 -3.67 26.47
N VAL A 183 3.01 -3.28 25.49
CA VAL A 183 2.64 -3.39 24.07
C VAL A 183 3.51 -4.44 23.38
N LEU A 184 2.88 -5.34 22.63
CA LEU A 184 3.55 -6.32 21.79
C LEU A 184 3.31 -5.98 20.31
N ILE A 185 4.37 -5.60 19.61
CA ILE A 185 4.33 -5.24 18.19
C ILE A 185 4.69 -6.48 17.37
N LEU A 186 3.72 -7.00 16.63
CA LEU A 186 3.87 -8.13 15.73
C LEU A 186 4.06 -7.63 14.31
N GLY A 187 4.84 -8.34 13.51
CA GLY A 187 4.95 -8.08 12.08
C GLY A 187 6.28 -8.51 11.50
N GLU A 188 6.33 -8.62 10.18
CA GLU A 188 7.50 -9.08 9.45
C GLU A 188 8.74 -8.18 9.66
N SER A 189 9.91 -8.69 9.30
CA SER A 189 11.13 -7.87 9.33
C SER A 189 11.03 -6.75 8.29
N GLY A 190 11.47 -5.55 8.67
CA GLY A 190 11.50 -4.40 7.76
C GLY A 190 10.16 -3.66 7.59
N THR A 191 9.10 -3.96 8.34
CA THR A 191 7.81 -3.24 8.27
C THR A 191 7.80 -1.89 8.99
N GLY A 192 8.81 -1.61 9.82
CA GLY A 192 8.91 -0.36 10.59
C GLY A 192 8.46 -0.44 12.05
N LYS A 193 8.50 -1.64 12.68
CA LYS A 193 8.14 -1.84 14.11
C LYS A 193 8.81 -0.87 15.08
N GLU A 194 10.06 -0.48 14.80
CA GLU A 194 10.78 0.52 15.61
C GLU A 194 10.11 1.90 15.57
N LEU A 195 9.59 2.32 14.41
CA LEU A 195 8.87 3.60 14.27
C LEU A 195 7.55 3.55 15.05
N VAL A 196 6.87 2.41 15.04
CA VAL A 196 5.67 2.17 15.85
C VAL A 196 5.99 2.27 17.34
N ALA A 197 7.07 1.64 17.79
CA ALA A 197 7.52 1.71 19.19
C ALA A 197 7.85 3.15 19.62
N ARG A 198 8.55 3.89 18.76
CA ARG A 198 8.85 5.31 18.99
C ARG A 198 7.57 6.14 19.07
N ALA A 199 6.63 5.96 18.14
CA ALA A 199 5.35 6.67 18.18
C ALA A 199 4.55 6.42 19.47
N ILE A 200 4.52 5.17 19.95
CA ILE A 200 3.88 4.81 21.23
C ILE A 200 4.54 5.53 22.41
N HIS A 201 5.86 5.72 22.39
CA HIS A 201 6.59 6.45 23.43
C HIS A 201 6.32 7.96 23.35
N ASP A 202 6.45 8.55 22.16
CA ASP A 202 6.31 9.99 21.92
C ASP A 202 4.89 10.50 22.27
N MET A 203 3.87 9.64 22.13
CA MET A 203 2.48 9.93 22.49
C MET A 203 2.10 9.54 23.92
N SER A 204 3.05 9.10 24.75
CA SER A 204 2.79 8.65 26.12
C SER A 204 3.05 9.73 27.16
N ALA A 205 2.60 9.46 28.39
CA ALA A 205 2.96 10.26 29.56
C ALA A 205 4.48 10.30 29.83
N ARG A 206 5.26 9.38 29.23
CA ARG A 206 6.71 9.24 29.40
C ARG A 206 7.52 9.82 28.24
N LYS A 207 6.92 10.61 27.34
CA LYS A 207 7.59 11.17 26.14
C LYS A 207 8.86 12.01 26.43
N GLU A 208 8.93 12.64 27.61
CA GLU A 208 10.11 13.42 28.05
C GLU A 208 11.14 12.56 28.81
N ARG A 209 10.86 11.27 29.03
CA ARG A 209 11.74 10.32 29.72
C ARG A 209 12.55 9.52 28.71
N SER A 210 13.51 8.72 29.19
CA SER A 210 14.37 7.93 28.31
C SER A 210 13.58 6.85 27.55
N LEU A 211 13.89 6.69 26.27
CA LEU A 211 13.54 5.52 25.47
C LEU A 211 14.78 4.66 25.25
N VAL A 212 14.97 3.63 26.08
CA VAL A 212 16.09 2.69 25.95
C VAL A 212 15.72 1.62 24.94
N ARG A 213 16.51 1.50 23.88
CA ARG A 213 16.29 0.52 22.82
C ARG A 213 17.29 -0.62 22.89
N VAL A 214 16.80 -1.84 22.72
CA VAL A 214 17.60 -3.06 22.74
C VAL A 214 17.17 -3.97 21.59
N ASN A 215 18.09 -4.34 20.72
CA ASN A 215 17.87 -5.40 19.74
C ASN A 215 18.40 -6.72 20.32
N CYS A 216 17.50 -7.60 20.74
CA CYS A 216 17.85 -8.86 21.39
C CYS A 216 18.66 -9.79 20.46
N ALA A 217 18.41 -9.74 19.16
CA ALA A 217 19.14 -10.55 18.17
C ALA A 217 20.62 -10.13 18.03
N SER A 218 20.98 -8.92 18.48
CA SER A 218 22.37 -8.41 18.38
C SER A 218 23.24 -8.76 19.58
N ILE A 219 22.66 -9.29 20.66
CA ILE A 219 23.37 -9.56 21.92
C ILE A 219 23.78 -11.04 21.96
N PRO A 220 25.07 -11.35 22.14
CA PRO A 220 25.52 -12.73 22.38
C PRO A 220 24.83 -13.32 23.60
N LYS A 221 24.46 -14.61 23.55
CA LYS A 221 23.69 -15.28 24.62
C LYS A 221 24.37 -15.18 25.97
N GLU A 222 25.69 -15.26 25.99
CA GLU A 222 26.54 -15.22 27.19
C GLU A 222 26.55 -13.83 27.85
N LEU A 223 26.31 -12.77 27.08
CA LEU A 223 26.30 -11.38 27.57
C LEU A 223 24.89 -10.87 27.85
N PHE A 224 23.86 -11.64 27.52
CA PHE A 224 22.47 -11.21 27.57
C PHE A 224 22.06 -10.78 28.98
N GLU A 225 22.36 -11.59 29.99
CA GLU A 225 22.04 -11.28 31.39
C GLU A 225 22.75 -9.99 31.85
N SER A 226 24.04 -9.87 31.52
CA SER A 226 24.88 -8.73 31.89
C SER A 226 24.46 -7.42 31.21
N GLU A 227 24.00 -7.46 29.95
CA GLU A 227 23.46 -6.28 29.26
C GLU A 227 22.15 -5.81 29.89
N PHE A 228 21.22 -6.72 30.16
CA PHE A 228 19.88 -6.38 30.66
C PHE A 228 19.89 -5.94 32.13
N PHE A 229 20.57 -6.70 32.98
CA PHE A 229 20.53 -6.50 34.43
C PHE A 229 21.78 -5.80 34.97
N GLY A 230 22.86 -5.72 34.20
CA GLY A 230 24.13 -5.16 34.69
C GLY A 230 24.93 -6.18 35.51
N HIS A 231 26.15 -5.80 35.87
CA HIS A 231 27.05 -6.64 36.68
C HIS A 231 27.91 -5.78 37.59
N ILE A 232 28.39 -6.38 38.67
CA ILE A 232 29.45 -5.80 39.49
C ILE A 232 30.82 -6.33 39.03
N ARG A 233 31.88 -5.60 39.36
CA ARG A 233 33.26 -6.04 39.13
C ARG A 233 33.50 -7.42 39.75
N GLY A 234 34.08 -8.33 38.97
CA GLY A 234 34.40 -9.69 39.40
C GLY A 234 33.27 -10.72 39.25
N ALA A 235 32.10 -10.34 38.72
CA ALA A 235 30.97 -11.24 38.54
C ALA A 235 31.23 -12.41 37.57
N PHE A 236 32.09 -12.21 36.56
CA PHE A 236 32.53 -13.25 35.61
C PHE A 236 33.90 -12.89 35.00
N THR A 237 34.52 -13.82 34.27
CA THR A 237 35.78 -13.59 33.55
C THR A 237 35.61 -12.49 32.50
N GLY A 238 36.14 -11.30 32.76
CA GLY A 238 35.98 -10.11 31.91
C GLY A 238 35.21 -8.95 32.56
N ALA A 239 34.61 -9.15 33.74
CA ALA A 239 33.95 -8.11 34.53
C ALA A 239 34.97 -7.20 35.24
N ILE A 240 35.72 -6.40 34.47
CA ILE A 240 36.79 -5.53 34.99
C ILE A 240 36.24 -4.35 35.81
N LYS A 241 35.02 -3.91 35.50
CA LYS A 241 34.34 -2.78 36.15
C LYS A 241 32.85 -3.07 36.29
N ASP A 242 32.20 -2.36 37.20
CA ASP A 242 30.74 -2.35 37.30
C ASP A 242 30.09 -1.80 36.03
N ARG A 243 28.96 -2.38 35.65
CA ARG A 243 28.16 -1.93 34.52
C ARG A 243 26.68 -1.90 34.86
N VAL A 244 26.05 -0.78 34.53
CA VAL A 244 24.60 -0.56 34.66
C VAL A 244 23.86 -1.32 33.55
N GLY A 245 22.78 -2.01 33.91
CA GLY A 245 21.94 -2.76 32.96
C GLY A 245 20.91 -1.89 32.24
N ARG A 246 20.31 -2.42 31.16
CA ARG A 246 19.28 -1.71 30.38
C ARG A 246 18.02 -1.38 31.19
N PHE A 247 17.63 -2.23 32.14
CA PHE A 247 16.48 -1.95 33.01
C PHE A 247 16.71 -0.73 33.89
N GLU A 248 17.91 -0.57 34.44
CA GLU A 248 18.26 0.56 35.28
C GLU A 248 18.40 1.86 34.45
N LEU A 249 18.92 1.78 33.22
CA LEU A 249 18.95 2.92 32.30
C LEU A 249 17.55 3.38 31.86
N ALA A 250 16.58 2.47 31.88
CA ALA A 250 15.20 2.71 31.49
C ALA A 250 14.30 3.05 32.67
N ASP A 251 14.85 3.23 33.87
CA ASP A 251 14.06 3.53 35.06
C ASP A 251 13.27 4.84 34.90
N ASP A 252 12.01 4.83 35.32
CA ASP A 252 10.96 5.82 35.00
C ASP A 252 10.71 6.09 33.50
N GLY A 253 11.41 5.40 32.60
CA GLY A 253 11.36 5.57 31.15
C GLY A 253 10.62 4.46 30.43
N THR A 254 10.97 4.23 29.17
CA THR A 254 10.42 3.16 28.33
C THR A 254 11.56 2.26 27.85
N LEU A 255 11.39 0.95 27.97
CA LEU A 255 12.30 -0.04 27.41
C LEU A 255 11.66 -0.67 26.18
N PHE A 256 12.30 -0.49 25.03
CA PHE A 256 11.91 -1.13 23.78
C PHE A 256 12.82 -2.34 23.50
N LEU A 257 12.20 -3.53 23.46
CA LEU A 257 12.87 -4.79 23.12
C LEU A 257 12.47 -5.24 21.72
N ASP A 258 13.37 -5.08 20.76
CA ASP A 258 13.22 -5.63 19.42
C ASP A 258 13.69 -7.09 19.39
N GLU A 259 13.01 -7.90 18.58
CA GLU A 259 13.20 -9.35 18.49
C GLU A 259 13.14 -10.09 19.84
N VAL A 260 12.10 -9.82 20.65
CA VAL A 260 11.91 -10.44 21.99
C VAL A 260 11.86 -11.98 21.96
N GLY A 261 11.56 -12.58 20.81
CA GLY A 261 11.60 -14.03 20.59
C GLY A 261 13.02 -14.63 20.59
N GLU A 262 14.07 -13.82 20.56
CA GLU A 262 15.47 -14.28 20.64
C GLU A 262 16.00 -14.40 22.07
N ILE A 263 15.20 -14.03 23.08
CA ILE A 263 15.61 -14.11 24.48
C ILE A 263 15.83 -15.57 24.90
N PRO A 264 17.01 -15.93 25.44
CA PRO A 264 17.28 -17.27 25.96
C PRO A 264 16.25 -17.72 26.99
N LEU A 265 15.82 -18.98 26.91
CA LEU A 265 14.72 -19.53 27.72
C LEU A 265 14.96 -19.44 29.22
N ASP A 266 16.21 -19.61 29.64
CA ASP A 266 16.70 -19.48 31.01
C ASP A 266 16.57 -18.06 31.57
N LEU A 267 16.68 -17.04 30.71
CA LEU A 267 16.57 -15.63 31.10
C LEU A 267 15.12 -15.10 31.08
N GLN A 268 14.20 -15.83 30.44
CA GLN A 268 12.78 -15.44 30.37
C GLN A 268 12.12 -15.40 31.75
N SER A 269 12.53 -16.26 32.69
CA SER A 269 12.04 -16.25 34.08
C SER A 269 12.49 -14.99 34.83
N LYS A 270 13.74 -14.57 34.64
CA LYS A 270 14.29 -13.35 35.25
C LYS A 270 13.61 -12.10 34.67
N LEU A 271 13.39 -12.07 33.36
CA LEU A 271 12.60 -11.02 32.71
C LEU A 271 11.18 -10.96 33.29
N LEU A 272 10.50 -12.10 33.41
CA LEU A 272 9.15 -12.18 33.98
C LEU A 272 9.10 -11.58 35.39
N ARG A 273 10.09 -11.88 36.24
CA ARG A 273 10.18 -11.33 37.61
C ARG A 273 10.25 -9.80 37.60
N VAL A 274 11.06 -9.21 36.72
CA VAL A 274 11.13 -7.74 36.59
C VAL A 274 9.80 -7.16 36.12
N LEU A 275 9.10 -7.83 35.20
CA LEU A 275 7.80 -7.36 34.70
C LEU A 275 6.65 -7.50 35.69
N GLN A 276 6.77 -8.40 36.66
CA GLN A 276 5.76 -8.64 37.69
C GLN A 276 6.00 -7.80 38.94
N GLU A 277 7.24 -7.83 39.46
CA GLU A 277 7.62 -7.25 40.75
C GLU A 277 8.29 -5.88 40.62
N GLY A 278 8.77 -5.53 39.42
CA GLY A 278 9.62 -4.34 39.21
C GLY A 278 10.99 -4.48 39.84
N GLN A 279 11.42 -5.69 40.22
CA GLN A 279 12.65 -5.93 40.97
C GLN A 279 13.63 -6.83 40.23
N PHE A 280 14.93 -6.55 40.37
CA PHE A 280 16.00 -7.41 39.84
C PHE A 280 17.31 -7.27 40.63
N GLU A 281 18.24 -8.18 40.36
CA GLU A 281 19.59 -8.23 40.91
C GLU A 281 20.62 -8.19 39.77
N ARG A 282 21.71 -7.44 39.98
CA ARG A 282 22.85 -7.42 39.04
C ARG A 282 23.57 -8.77 39.11
N VAL A 283 24.23 -9.16 38.03
CA VAL A 283 25.04 -10.39 38.03
C VAL A 283 26.16 -10.26 39.06
N GLY A 284 26.24 -11.21 39.98
CA GLY A 284 27.20 -11.23 41.08
C GLY A 284 26.84 -10.35 42.28
N ASP A 285 25.66 -9.74 42.32
CA ASP A 285 25.23 -8.84 43.41
C ASP A 285 23.92 -9.35 44.02
N GLU A 286 23.87 -9.46 45.36
CA GLU A 286 22.67 -9.88 46.10
C GLU A 286 21.72 -8.69 46.38
N ARG A 287 22.13 -7.46 46.07
CA ARG A 287 21.30 -6.28 46.29
C ARG A 287 20.16 -6.22 45.28
N THR A 288 18.94 -6.44 45.75
CA THR A 288 17.72 -6.20 45.00
C THR A 288 17.55 -4.70 44.69
N ARG A 289 17.19 -4.41 43.45
CA ARG A 289 16.91 -3.07 42.93
C ARG A 289 15.49 -3.02 42.38
N THR A 290 14.79 -1.93 42.61
CA THR A 290 13.44 -1.69 42.09
C THR A 290 13.51 -0.69 40.96
N VAL A 291 12.80 -0.94 39.87
CA VAL A 291 12.66 -0.05 38.70
C VAL A 291 11.21 0.01 38.25
N LYS A 292 10.83 1.16 37.68
CA LYS A 292 9.50 1.38 37.11
C LYS A 292 9.61 1.64 35.61
N VAL A 293 9.57 0.58 34.81
CA VAL A 293 9.79 0.66 33.36
C VAL A 293 8.52 0.32 32.60
N ARG A 294 8.16 1.14 31.61
CA ARG A 294 7.13 0.79 30.62
C ARG A 294 7.76 -0.07 29.53
N LEU A 295 7.15 -1.21 29.22
CA LEU A 295 7.71 -2.13 28.22
C LEU A 295 6.98 -2.04 26.88
N ILE A 296 7.76 -1.89 25.81
CA ILE A 296 7.30 -2.10 24.43
C ILE A 296 8.16 -3.21 23.85
N THR A 297 7.53 -4.23 23.27
CA THR A 297 8.25 -5.37 22.67
C THR A 297 7.88 -5.51 21.22
N ALA A 298 8.80 -6.05 20.41
CA ALA A 298 8.55 -6.35 19.01
C ALA A 298 9.13 -7.72 18.64
N THR A 299 8.49 -8.39 17.69
CA THR A 299 9.02 -9.63 17.10
C THR A 299 8.37 -9.91 15.74
N ASN A 300 9.08 -10.68 14.91
CA ASN A 300 8.54 -11.28 13.69
C ASN A 300 8.11 -12.74 13.86
N ARG A 301 8.30 -13.34 15.04
CA ARG A 301 7.94 -14.73 15.34
C ARG A 301 6.55 -14.82 15.93
N ASP A 302 5.88 -15.95 15.68
CA ASP A 302 4.67 -16.31 16.42
C ASP A 302 5.06 -16.84 17.80
N LEU A 303 5.06 -15.96 18.81
CA LEU A 303 5.42 -16.31 20.18
C LEU A 303 4.52 -17.39 20.79
N LEU A 304 3.26 -17.50 20.36
CA LEU A 304 2.34 -18.51 20.85
C LEU A 304 2.71 -19.88 20.29
N ALA A 305 3.11 -19.96 19.01
CA ALA A 305 3.66 -21.17 18.42
C ALA A 305 5.01 -21.56 19.05
N GLU A 306 5.89 -20.59 19.29
CA GLU A 306 7.17 -20.80 19.99
C GLU A 306 6.96 -21.32 21.42
N ALA A 307 5.91 -20.85 22.10
CA ALA A 307 5.54 -21.33 23.43
C ALA A 307 5.04 -22.77 23.42
N LYS A 308 4.19 -23.14 22.44
CA LYS A 308 3.76 -24.53 22.23
C LYS A 308 4.92 -25.46 21.92
N ALA A 309 5.95 -24.95 21.26
CA ALA A 309 7.17 -25.70 20.95
C ALA A 309 8.22 -25.71 22.09
N GLY A 310 7.92 -25.14 23.26
CA GLY A 310 8.80 -25.12 24.43
C GLY A 310 10.01 -24.19 24.31
N ARG A 311 10.04 -23.30 23.30
CA ARG A 311 11.13 -22.32 23.09
C ARG A 311 10.85 -20.96 23.70
N PHE A 312 9.61 -20.73 24.13
CA PHE A 312 9.18 -19.52 24.83
C PHE A 312 8.27 -19.89 26.00
N ARG A 313 8.30 -19.12 27.08
CA ARG A 313 7.42 -19.39 28.22
C ARG A 313 6.05 -18.76 28.00
N LEU A 314 5.02 -19.56 28.25
CA LEU A 314 3.62 -19.14 28.07
C LEU A 314 3.21 -18.02 29.05
N ASP A 315 3.74 -18.04 30.27
CA ASP A 315 3.48 -17.01 31.28
C ASP A 315 4.05 -15.63 30.88
N LEU A 316 5.27 -15.61 30.34
CA LEU A 316 5.89 -14.41 29.78
C LEU A 316 5.10 -13.90 28.57
N TYR A 317 4.66 -14.79 27.68
CA TYR A 317 3.83 -14.40 26.53
C TYR A 317 2.59 -13.61 26.96
N TYR A 318 1.83 -14.11 27.92
CA TYR A 318 0.62 -13.41 28.39
C TYR A 318 0.94 -12.07 29.08
N ARG A 319 2.11 -11.94 29.71
CA ARG A 319 2.54 -10.67 30.34
C ARG A 319 3.03 -9.64 29.32
N LEU A 320 3.57 -10.08 28.19
CA LEU A 320 4.00 -9.22 27.08
C LEU A 320 2.82 -8.82 26.18
N SER A 321 1.95 -9.77 25.87
CA SER A 321 0.83 -9.61 24.94
C SER A 321 -0.42 -8.99 25.58
N VAL A 322 -0.25 -7.99 26.44
CA VAL A 322 -1.38 -7.26 27.06
C VAL A 322 -2.12 -6.45 25.99
N PHE A 323 -1.38 -5.78 25.11
CA PHE A 323 -1.94 -5.06 23.96
C PHE A 323 -1.15 -5.37 22.69
N PRO A 324 -1.59 -6.34 21.87
CA PRO A 324 -0.92 -6.67 20.62
C PRO A 324 -1.27 -5.66 19.51
N ILE A 325 -0.26 -5.21 18.77
CA ILE A 325 -0.39 -4.37 17.58
C ILE A 325 0.27 -5.10 16.41
N GLU A 326 -0.50 -5.44 15.39
CA GLU A 326 0.00 -6.10 14.20
C GLU A 326 0.31 -5.07 13.10
N VAL A 327 1.57 -5.00 12.70
CA VAL A 327 2.04 -4.10 11.65
C VAL A 327 1.98 -4.83 10.30
N PRO A 328 1.15 -4.35 9.35
CA PRO A 328 0.94 -5.04 8.07
C PRO A 328 2.22 -5.05 7.23
N ALA A 329 2.39 -6.11 6.45
CA ALA A 329 3.42 -6.20 5.43
C ALA A 329 3.16 -5.16 4.32
N LEU A 330 4.19 -4.74 3.61
CA LEU A 330 4.10 -3.70 2.57
C LEU A 330 3.16 -4.11 1.42
N ARG A 331 3.12 -5.41 1.10
CA ARG A 331 2.21 -5.99 0.11
C ARG A 331 0.73 -5.84 0.46
N ASP A 332 0.40 -5.69 1.74
CA ASP A 332 -0.98 -5.53 2.23
C ASP A 332 -1.38 -4.04 2.33
N ARG A 333 -0.48 -3.13 1.96
CA ARG A 333 -0.67 -1.67 1.97
C ARG A 333 -0.05 -1.01 0.73
N LEU A 334 -0.44 -1.47 -0.45
CA LEU A 334 0.12 -1.00 -1.72
C LEU A 334 -0.11 0.50 -1.98
N GLU A 335 -1.12 1.12 -1.37
CA GLU A 335 -1.34 2.57 -1.47
C GLU A 335 -0.24 3.39 -0.78
N ASP A 336 0.52 2.78 0.13
CA ASP A 336 1.61 3.44 0.85
C ASP A 336 2.93 3.44 0.07
N ILE A 337 3.07 2.60 -0.96
CA ILE A 337 4.29 2.49 -1.76
C ILE A 337 4.64 3.82 -2.48
N PRO A 338 3.72 4.50 -3.19
CA PRO A 338 4.03 5.78 -3.83
C PRO A 338 4.55 6.87 -2.86
N PRO A 339 3.87 7.19 -1.73
CA PRO A 339 4.37 8.20 -0.80
C PRO A 339 5.66 7.78 -0.08
N LEU A 340 5.82 6.49 0.25
CA LEU A 340 7.10 5.97 0.78
C LEU A 340 8.23 6.13 -0.22
N ALA A 341 7.98 5.80 -1.49
CA ALA A 341 8.98 5.89 -2.53
C ALA A 341 9.43 7.33 -2.74
N ASP A 342 8.47 8.25 -2.75
CA ASP A 342 8.75 9.67 -2.86
C ASP A 342 9.58 10.21 -1.67
N HIS A 343 9.25 9.75 -0.45
CA HIS A 343 9.99 10.09 0.75
C HIS A 343 11.46 9.64 0.66
N PHE A 344 11.71 8.38 0.28
CA PHE A 344 13.07 7.84 0.18
C PHE A 344 13.88 8.48 -0.95
N ILE A 345 13.25 8.81 -2.09
CA ILE A 345 13.92 9.55 -3.16
C ILE A 345 14.34 10.94 -2.65
N LYS A 346 13.43 11.68 -2.00
CA LYS A 346 13.75 13.00 -1.42
C LYS A 346 14.91 12.90 -0.43
N GLN A 347 14.89 11.89 0.43
CA GLN A 347 15.94 11.68 1.43
C GLN A 347 17.30 11.34 0.78
N ALA A 348 17.32 10.41 -0.16
CA ALA A 348 18.53 9.99 -0.87
C ALA A 348 19.11 11.13 -1.72
N SER A 349 18.29 11.84 -2.49
CA SER A 349 18.73 12.97 -3.31
C SER A 349 19.33 14.10 -2.47
N ARG A 350 18.73 14.43 -1.31
CA ARG A 350 19.29 15.41 -0.37
C ARG A 350 20.65 14.99 0.17
N ARG A 351 20.81 13.71 0.53
CA ARG A 351 22.08 13.18 1.06
C ARG A 351 23.19 13.16 0.00
N LEU A 352 22.84 12.88 -1.26
CA LEU A 352 23.78 12.80 -2.38
C LEU A 352 24.04 14.15 -3.07
N GLY A 353 23.27 15.19 -2.74
CA GLY A 353 23.39 16.51 -3.35
C GLY A 353 22.99 16.56 -4.83
N ILE A 354 22.11 15.65 -5.28
CA ILE A 354 21.67 15.58 -6.67
C ILE A 354 20.24 16.07 -6.85
N ALA A 355 19.88 16.44 -8.08
CA ALA A 355 18.51 16.77 -8.44
C ALA A 355 17.58 15.56 -8.21
N ARG A 356 16.39 15.82 -7.67
CA ARG A 356 15.39 14.79 -7.37
C ARG A 356 14.88 14.13 -8.66
N PRO A 357 15.12 12.81 -8.85
CA PRO A 357 14.54 12.09 -9.96
C PRO A 357 13.00 12.07 -9.89
N ARG A 358 12.35 12.09 -11.05
CA ARG A 358 10.87 12.06 -11.12
C ARG A 358 10.38 10.62 -11.18
N LEU A 359 9.43 10.27 -10.32
CA LEU A 359 8.63 9.05 -10.45
C LEU A 359 7.57 9.24 -11.54
N ARG A 360 7.54 8.33 -12.52
CA ARG A 360 6.49 8.26 -13.55
C ARG A 360 5.46 7.21 -13.15
N LYS A 361 4.26 7.25 -13.75
CA LYS A 361 3.21 6.24 -13.49
C LYS A 361 3.69 4.80 -13.67
N ALA A 362 4.50 4.53 -14.71
CA ALA A 362 5.09 3.21 -14.95
C ALA A 362 5.97 2.72 -13.79
N HIS A 363 6.78 3.60 -13.20
CA HIS A 363 7.60 3.29 -12.03
C HIS A 363 6.75 2.92 -10.81
N VAL A 364 5.67 3.66 -10.59
CA VAL A 364 4.76 3.39 -9.48
C VAL A 364 4.10 2.02 -9.64
N GLN A 365 3.61 1.71 -10.84
CA GLN A 365 3.02 0.41 -11.15
C GLN A 365 4.04 -0.73 -10.97
N GLU A 366 5.28 -0.52 -11.42
CA GLU A 366 6.37 -1.48 -11.24
C GLU A 366 6.62 -1.76 -9.75
N LEU A 367 6.78 -0.71 -8.94
CA LEU A 367 6.97 -0.82 -7.48
C LEU A 367 5.77 -1.48 -6.78
N GLN A 368 4.55 -1.21 -7.21
CA GLN A 368 3.33 -1.82 -6.65
C GLN A 368 3.13 -3.28 -7.06
N SER A 369 3.76 -3.73 -8.15
CA SER A 369 3.63 -5.11 -8.66
C SER A 369 4.49 -6.15 -7.93
N TYR A 370 5.44 -5.69 -7.11
CA TYR A 370 6.39 -6.54 -6.39
C TYR A 370 5.93 -6.82 -4.95
N ASP A 371 6.15 -8.04 -4.46
CA ASP A 371 5.61 -8.50 -3.17
C ASP A 371 6.39 -7.98 -1.94
N TRP A 372 7.55 -7.34 -2.13
CA TRP A 372 8.40 -6.75 -1.07
C TRP A 372 8.66 -7.67 0.15
N PRO A 373 9.34 -8.81 0.00
CA PRO A 373 9.65 -9.72 1.11
C PRO A 373 10.48 -9.07 2.24
N GLY A 374 11.30 -8.06 1.93
CA GLY A 374 12.01 -7.25 2.92
C GLY A 374 11.28 -5.96 3.32
N ASN A 375 10.01 -5.83 2.94
CA ASN A 375 9.11 -4.73 3.29
C ASN A 375 9.72 -3.34 2.99
N VAL A 376 9.52 -2.38 3.90
CA VAL A 376 9.97 -0.99 3.74
C VAL A 376 11.49 -0.88 3.68
N ARG A 377 12.22 -1.78 4.37
CA ARG A 377 13.69 -1.82 4.34
C ARG A 377 14.22 -2.18 2.94
N GLU A 378 13.61 -3.16 2.27
CA GLU A 378 13.96 -3.49 0.89
C GLU A 378 13.60 -2.36 -0.07
N LEU A 379 12.40 -1.77 0.07
CA LEU A 379 11.98 -0.61 -0.72
C LEU A 379 12.99 0.54 -0.61
N GLN A 380 13.39 0.89 0.61
CA GLN A 380 14.40 1.94 0.85
C GLN A 380 15.72 1.64 0.13
N ASN A 381 16.22 0.40 0.25
CA ASN A 381 17.49 0.00 -0.37
C ASN A 381 17.42 0.02 -1.90
N VAL A 382 16.31 -0.48 -2.48
CA VAL A 382 16.09 -0.49 -3.93
C VAL A 382 16.03 0.94 -4.47
N ILE A 383 15.32 1.83 -3.78
CA ILE A 383 15.20 3.24 -4.17
C ILE A 383 16.53 3.97 -4.03
N GLU A 384 17.24 3.79 -2.92
CA GLU A 384 18.55 4.40 -2.70
C GLU A 384 19.50 4.01 -3.83
N ARG A 385 19.57 2.72 -4.17
CA ARG A 385 20.37 2.21 -5.28
C ARG A 385 19.93 2.82 -6.62
N ALA A 386 18.63 2.91 -6.88
CA ALA A 386 18.11 3.51 -8.11
C ALA A 386 18.49 5.00 -8.23
N VAL A 387 18.48 5.74 -7.11
CA VAL A 387 18.88 7.15 -7.07
C VAL A 387 20.40 7.32 -7.29
N ILE A 388 21.23 6.42 -6.74
CA ILE A 388 22.68 6.41 -6.98
C ILE A 388 23.01 6.13 -8.45
N LEU A 389 22.27 5.22 -9.09
CA LEU A 389 22.48 4.82 -10.48
C LEU A 389 21.77 5.75 -11.50
N ALA A 390 20.97 6.69 -11.02
CA ALA A 390 20.18 7.57 -11.88
C ALA A 390 21.10 8.41 -12.77
N LYS A 391 21.02 8.18 -14.09
CA LYS A 391 21.61 9.04 -15.11
C LYS A 391 20.51 9.95 -15.65
N ASP A 392 20.84 11.23 -15.86
CA ASP A 392 19.95 12.23 -16.46
C ASP A 392 18.57 12.39 -15.75
N GLY A 393 18.51 12.12 -14.44
CA GLY A 393 17.30 12.30 -13.63
C GLY A 393 16.22 11.23 -13.79
N LEU A 394 16.51 10.13 -14.49
CA LEU A 394 15.63 8.97 -14.61
C LEU A 394 16.09 7.85 -13.66
N VAL A 395 15.17 7.39 -12.82
CA VAL A 395 15.37 6.20 -11.97
C VAL A 395 14.93 4.95 -12.72
N GLN A 396 15.74 3.90 -12.63
CA GLN A 396 15.38 2.55 -13.05
C GLN A 396 15.44 1.64 -11.82
N PHE A 397 14.38 0.85 -11.61
CA PHE A 397 14.33 -0.10 -10.52
C PHE A 397 14.82 -1.46 -11.01
N ASP A 398 15.80 -2.02 -10.31
CA ASP A 398 16.28 -3.38 -10.56
C ASP A 398 15.55 -4.33 -9.59
N LEU A 399 14.29 -4.66 -9.93
CA LEU A 399 13.45 -5.57 -9.17
C LEU A 399 13.60 -7.00 -9.73
N PRO A 400 13.75 -8.03 -8.86
CA PRO A 400 13.73 -9.41 -9.31
C PRO A 400 12.41 -9.71 -10.00
N ASN A 401 12.45 -9.92 -11.32
CA ASN A 401 11.28 -10.20 -12.13
C ASN A 401 10.57 -11.46 -11.57
N ARG A 402 9.24 -11.45 -11.43
CA ARG A 402 8.47 -12.61 -10.91
C ARG A 402 8.80 -13.91 -11.67
N ALA A 403 9.12 -13.80 -12.96
CA ALA A 403 9.55 -14.91 -13.82
C ALA A 403 10.89 -15.58 -13.44
N ASN A 404 11.71 -14.95 -12.58
CA ASN A 404 12.98 -15.51 -12.12
C ASN A 404 12.91 -16.12 -10.71
N ARG A 405 11.79 -16.01 -9.98
CA ARG A 405 11.65 -16.57 -8.62
C ARG A 405 11.46 -18.08 -8.60
N ASP A 406 10.91 -18.68 -9.65
CA ASP A 406 10.87 -20.14 -9.80
C ASP A 406 12.26 -20.75 -10.05
N GLY A 407 13.24 -19.93 -10.47
CA GLY A 407 14.64 -20.34 -10.64
C GLY A 407 15.57 -19.96 -9.47
N ALA A 408 15.25 -18.90 -8.71
CA ALA A 408 16.18 -18.32 -7.73
C ALA A 408 16.04 -18.85 -6.29
N LEU A 409 14.95 -19.54 -5.95
CA LEU A 409 14.76 -20.10 -4.61
C LEU A 409 15.40 -21.49 -4.39
N ASN A 410 16.04 -22.06 -5.42
CA ASN A 410 16.78 -23.34 -5.34
C ASN A 410 18.31 -23.19 -5.40
N GLY A 411 18.84 -21.97 -5.26
CA GLY A 411 20.27 -21.68 -5.49
C GLY A 411 21.22 -21.79 -4.29
N ALA A 412 20.73 -21.98 -3.06
CA ALA A 412 21.59 -21.85 -1.88
C ALA A 412 21.23 -22.80 -0.74
N SER A 413 21.28 -24.11 -0.99
CA SER A 413 21.89 -25.12 -0.10
C SER A 413 21.60 -26.54 -0.59
N ARG A 414 22.63 -27.21 -1.10
CA ARG A 414 22.99 -28.60 -0.76
C ARG A 414 24.21 -29.05 -1.57
N GLY A 415 25.37 -28.90 -0.94
CA GLY A 415 26.37 -29.94 -1.05
C GLY A 415 25.88 -31.17 -0.27
N LEU A 416 26.15 -32.33 -0.87
CA LEU A 416 26.09 -33.70 -0.35
C LEU A 416 24.71 -34.40 -0.29
N SER A 417 24.55 -35.29 -1.27
CA SER A 417 23.82 -36.57 -1.28
C SER A 417 22.28 -36.55 -1.27
N GLU A 418 21.68 -36.76 -2.44
CA GLU A 418 21.10 -38.05 -2.87
C GLU A 418 20.31 -37.82 -4.17
N THR A 419 20.79 -38.43 -5.25
CA THR A 419 20.18 -38.43 -6.58
C THR A 419 18.99 -39.38 -6.63
N LYS A 420 17.80 -38.84 -6.93
CA LYS A 420 16.73 -39.49 -7.70
C LYS A 420 16.36 -38.49 -8.80
N ASP A 421 17.05 -38.56 -9.92
CA ASP A 421 16.64 -39.28 -11.15
C ASP A 421 15.40 -38.64 -11.79
N ASP A 422 15.69 -37.62 -12.61
CA ASP A 422 14.91 -37.22 -13.77
C ASP A 422 15.87 -36.64 -14.84
N GLY A 423 16.54 -37.54 -15.57
CA GLY A 423 16.65 -37.44 -17.03
C GLY A 423 17.57 -36.40 -17.70
N LEU A 424 18.83 -36.27 -17.31
CA LEU A 424 19.86 -35.73 -18.23
C LEU A 424 20.26 -36.80 -19.25
N SER A 425 19.47 -36.94 -20.32
CA SER A 425 19.76 -37.89 -21.40
C SER A 425 20.90 -37.38 -22.29
N LEU A 426 21.87 -38.25 -22.61
CA LEU A 426 22.92 -38.03 -23.62
C LEU A 426 22.36 -37.55 -24.97
N ASP A 427 21.09 -37.87 -25.24
CA ASP A 427 20.38 -37.50 -26.46
C ASP A 427 20.05 -35.99 -26.52
N GLN A 428 19.79 -35.35 -25.37
CA GLN A 428 19.54 -33.90 -25.30
C GLN A 428 20.83 -33.09 -25.54
N LEU A 429 21.97 -33.58 -25.04
CA LEU A 429 23.27 -32.99 -25.31
C LEU A 429 23.66 -33.13 -26.79
N ALA A 430 23.40 -34.30 -27.39
CA ALA A 430 23.64 -34.53 -28.81
C ALA A 430 22.74 -33.65 -29.71
N THR A 431 21.49 -33.40 -29.27
CA THR A 431 20.55 -32.54 -30.01
C THR A 431 20.99 -31.09 -30.00
N ARG A 432 21.34 -30.53 -28.84
CA ARG A 432 21.88 -29.16 -28.73
C ARG A 432 23.20 -29.01 -29.49
N GLU A 433 24.08 -30.01 -29.41
CA GLU A 433 25.34 -30.00 -30.15
C GLU A 433 25.10 -29.99 -31.68
N ARG A 434 24.12 -30.77 -32.16
CA ARG A 434 23.72 -30.79 -33.58
C ARG A 434 23.18 -29.44 -34.04
N GLU A 435 22.35 -28.77 -33.25
CA GLU A 435 21.77 -27.47 -33.57
C GLU A 435 22.87 -26.39 -33.73
N ILE A 436 23.80 -26.33 -32.77
CA ILE A 436 24.90 -25.35 -32.78
C ILE A 436 25.80 -25.57 -34.00
N VAL A 437 26.17 -26.82 -34.27
CA VAL A 437 27.01 -27.17 -35.43
C VAL A 437 26.31 -26.85 -36.75
N THR A 438 25.02 -27.13 -36.86
CA THR A 438 24.23 -26.85 -38.07
C THR A 438 24.06 -25.34 -38.31
N ALA A 439 23.85 -24.56 -37.24
CA ALA A 439 23.74 -23.10 -37.33
C ALA A 439 25.06 -22.47 -37.81
N ALA A 440 26.20 -22.94 -37.31
CA ALA A 440 27.51 -22.48 -37.76
C ALA A 440 27.76 -22.81 -39.24
N LEU A 441 27.43 -24.04 -39.67
CA LEU A 441 27.58 -24.45 -41.08
C LEU A 441 26.69 -23.64 -42.02
N ARG A 442 25.45 -23.31 -41.63
CA ARG A 442 24.57 -22.45 -42.45
C ARG A 442 25.14 -21.04 -42.60
N ARG A 443 25.66 -20.45 -41.53
CA ARG A 443 26.25 -19.10 -41.55
C ARG A 443 27.50 -19.00 -42.41
N THR A 444 28.26 -20.09 -42.54
CA THR A 444 29.47 -20.13 -43.39
C THR A 444 29.23 -20.79 -44.75
N ASN A 445 27.96 -20.92 -45.17
CA ASN A 445 27.55 -21.51 -46.44
C ASN A 445 28.13 -22.92 -46.68
N TRP A 446 28.18 -23.72 -45.60
CA TRP A 446 28.73 -25.08 -45.53
C TRP A 446 30.24 -25.20 -45.75
N LYS A 447 30.99 -24.09 -45.69
CA LYS A 447 32.45 -24.09 -45.73
C LYS A 447 33.01 -24.54 -44.37
N ILE A 448 33.73 -25.66 -44.35
CA ILE A 448 34.30 -26.26 -43.13
C ILE A 448 35.70 -25.68 -42.79
N TYR A 449 36.53 -25.42 -43.81
CA TYR A 449 37.94 -25.03 -43.68
C TYR A 449 38.18 -23.56 -44.07
N GLY A 450 39.23 -22.95 -43.50
CA GLY A 450 39.64 -21.56 -43.73
C GLY A 450 39.30 -20.63 -42.55
N SER A 451 39.83 -19.39 -42.58
CA SER A 451 39.54 -18.36 -41.58
C SER A 451 38.04 -18.05 -41.45
N ASP A 452 37.31 -18.20 -42.56
CA ASP A 452 35.88 -17.91 -42.64
C ASP A 452 35.02 -19.19 -42.62
N GLY A 453 35.60 -20.32 -42.21
CA GLY A 453 34.93 -21.62 -42.14
C GLY A 453 34.22 -21.85 -40.80
N ALA A 454 33.26 -22.80 -40.78
CA ALA A 454 32.49 -23.14 -39.58
C ALA A 454 33.36 -23.60 -38.40
N ALA A 455 34.51 -24.21 -38.68
CA ALA A 455 35.46 -24.65 -37.65
C ALA A 455 36.10 -23.46 -36.92
N ALA A 456 36.46 -22.40 -37.66
CA ALA A 456 36.99 -21.17 -37.08
C ALA A 456 35.92 -20.44 -36.25
N LEU A 457 34.68 -20.38 -36.74
CA LEU A 457 33.55 -19.78 -36.02
C LEU A 457 33.22 -20.51 -34.71
N LEU A 458 33.34 -21.84 -34.70
CA LEU A 458 33.14 -22.67 -33.52
C LEU A 458 34.40 -22.83 -32.66
N GLN A 459 35.52 -22.17 -33.02
CA GLN A 459 36.81 -22.25 -32.33
C GLN A 459 37.34 -23.68 -32.12
N ILE A 460 37.08 -24.59 -33.07
CA ILE A 460 37.57 -25.97 -33.02
C ILE A 460 38.40 -26.30 -34.25
N LYS A 461 39.28 -27.29 -34.14
CA LYS A 461 40.07 -27.76 -35.30
C LYS A 461 39.12 -28.28 -36.40
N PRO A 462 39.37 -27.98 -37.68
CA PRO A 462 38.52 -28.46 -38.78
C PRO A 462 38.36 -29.99 -38.83
N THR A 463 39.41 -30.74 -38.44
CA THR A 463 39.38 -32.21 -38.32
C THR A 463 38.42 -32.70 -37.22
N THR A 464 38.33 -31.95 -36.11
CA THR A 464 37.38 -32.22 -35.01
C THR A 464 35.94 -31.92 -35.44
N LEU A 465 35.71 -30.83 -36.18
CA LEU A 465 34.39 -30.51 -36.72
C LEU A 465 33.93 -31.57 -37.73
N ALA A 466 34.80 -32.03 -38.63
CA ALA A 466 34.48 -33.09 -39.59
C ALA A 466 34.10 -34.42 -38.90
N SER A 467 34.83 -34.79 -37.83
CA SER A 467 34.50 -35.97 -37.02
C SER A 467 33.15 -35.82 -36.29
N LYS A 468 32.86 -34.64 -35.72
CA LYS A 468 31.58 -34.34 -35.07
C LYS A 468 30.40 -34.35 -36.05
N MET A 469 30.56 -33.82 -37.27
CA MET A 469 29.53 -33.88 -38.31
C MET A 469 29.19 -35.33 -38.70
N LYS A 470 30.21 -36.21 -38.80
CA LYS A 470 30.03 -37.63 -39.09
C LYS A 470 29.30 -38.35 -37.95
N ARG A 471 29.67 -38.07 -36.69
CA ARG A 471 29.02 -38.62 -35.49
C ARG A 471 27.55 -38.18 -35.37
N LEU A 472 27.27 -36.91 -35.66
CA LEU A 472 25.93 -36.31 -35.54
C LEU A 472 25.06 -36.48 -36.80
N LYS A 473 25.56 -37.17 -37.83
CA LYS A 473 24.89 -37.41 -39.13
C LYS A 473 24.40 -36.13 -39.83
N ILE A 474 25.21 -35.06 -39.79
CA ILE A 474 24.87 -33.78 -40.43
C ILE A 474 25.41 -33.79 -41.87
N GLN A 475 24.53 -33.67 -42.86
CA GLN A 475 24.89 -33.55 -44.28
C GLN A 475 24.14 -32.39 -44.91
N LYS A 476 24.74 -31.78 -45.94
CA LYS A 476 24.08 -30.74 -46.73
C LYS A 476 22.96 -31.41 -47.51
N GLN A 477 21.71 -31.09 -47.19
CA GLN A 477 20.59 -31.41 -48.07
C GLN A 477 20.75 -30.56 -49.33
N ASN A 478 20.71 -31.20 -50.50
CA ASN A 478 20.87 -30.55 -51.81
C ASN A 478 19.83 -29.46 -52.04
#